data_AF-A0A9W7C0E7-F1
#
_entry.id   AF-A0A9W7C0E7-F1
#
_cell.length_a   1.000
_cell.length_b   1.000
_cell.length_c   1.000
_cell.angle_alpha   90.00
_cell.angle_beta   90.00
_cell.angle_gamma   90.00
#
_symmetry.space_group_name_H-M   'P 1'
#
loop_
_entity.id
_entity.type
_entity.pdbx_description
1 polymer ?
#
loop_
_entity_poly.entity_id
_entity_poly.type
_entity_poly.pdbx_seq_one_letter_code
_entity_poly.pdbx_strand_id
1 'polypeptide(L)'
;MEDVPSHAASVLTKEIVIHQPDPRTTCSSFKQSIPPGDRLIAVAGLFNTGTNLMMKLLNRNCVMPKRKTPFQVPWGKHNPVDFRGEHFAKSSKGQVPENFLPVVIIKDVVTWVNSMCKNPYAAHWARKYKCPQLMKEDLSPVPVEIKFQEEEWGHRNYENGLVEAWSTWNSDWTRATFPYVMVRFEDILYNQEETVKLACECAGGKLAEKFEYQDDPAKQHGGKEGAIDVLRKYGDESNRFKGWREEDLDFLSRVVDEDLMNMFEYRLPPQLTN
;
A
#
# COMPACT_ATOMS: atom_id res chain seq x y z
N MET A 1 26.95 -20.46 25.19
CA MET A 1 26.37 -19.21 24.66
C MET A 1 26.30 -19.44 23.17
N GLU A 2 25.15 -19.94 22.72
CA GLU A 2 24.91 -20.21 21.30
C GLU A 2 24.62 -18.88 20.62
N ASP A 3 25.34 -18.63 19.53
CA ASP A 3 25.16 -17.46 18.67
C ASP A 3 23.75 -17.48 18.07
N VAL A 4 22.95 -16.47 18.40
CA VAL A 4 21.67 -16.22 17.74
C VAL A 4 21.97 -15.62 16.35
N PRO A 5 21.52 -16.24 15.25
CA PRO A 5 21.81 -15.72 13.91
C PRO A 5 21.20 -14.33 13.67
N SER A 6 22.04 -13.41 13.20
CA SER A 6 21.77 -12.00 12.97
C SER A 6 20.89 -11.70 11.73
N HIS A 7 19.91 -12.54 11.41
CA HIS A 7 19.12 -12.42 10.18
C HIS A 7 17.79 -11.67 10.33
N ALA A 8 17.39 -11.29 11.54
CA ALA A 8 16.14 -10.56 11.81
C ALA A 8 16.10 -9.11 11.27
N ALA A 9 17.12 -8.65 10.53
CA ALA A 9 17.22 -7.27 10.03
C ALA A 9 16.74 -7.09 8.57
N SER A 10 16.24 -8.14 7.92
CA SER A 10 16.06 -8.15 6.46
C SER A 10 14.95 -7.24 5.91
N VAL A 11 13.99 -6.79 6.73
CA VAL A 11 12.91 -5.86 6.31
C VAL A 11 13.17 -4.44 6.84
N LEU A 12 14.25 -4.26 7.62
CA LEU A 12 14.66 -2.98 8.18
C LEU A 12 15.89 -2.45 7.44
N THR A 13 15.85 -2.46 6.10
CA THR A 13 16.80 -1.64 5.35
C THR A 13 16.58 -0.19 5.78
N LYS A 14 17.63 0.49 6.24
CA LYS A 14 17.57 1.87 6.75
C LYS A 14 17.16 2.87 5.65
N GLU A 15 17.15 2.44 4.41
CA GLU A 15 16.83 3.27 3.26
C GLU A 15 15.33 3.14 2.94
N ILE A 16 14.66 4.28 2.88
CA ILE A 16 13.26 4.37 2.48
C ILE A 16 13.18 4.04 1.01
N VAL A 17 12.32 3.08 0.64
CA VAL A 17 12.11 2.73 -0.75
C VAL A 17 10.93 3.54 -1.29
N ILE A 18 11.25 4.56 -2.09
CA ILE A 18 10.26 5.32 -2.85
C ILE A 18 10.42 4.97 -4.32
N HIS A 19 9.44 4.25 -4.88
CA HIS A 19 9.42 4.01 -6.31
C HIS A 19 8.80 5.21 -7.05
N GLN A 20 9.47 5.59 -8.13
CA GLN A 20 9.04 6.58 -9.11
C GLN A 20 9.31 6.01 -10.51
N PRO A 21 8.31 5.98 -11.42
CA PRO A 21 8.45 5.33 -12.73
C PRO A 21 9.52 5.94 -13.66
N ASP A 22 10.08 7.11 -13.35
CA ASP A 22 11.42 7.58 -13.76
C ASP A 22 11.82 8.73 -12.80
N PRO A 23 12.98 8.66 -12.11
CA PRO A 23 13.44 9.69 -11.18
C PRO A 23 13.56 11.10 -11.80
N ARG A 24 13.70 11.21 -13.12
CA ARG A 24 13.85 12.49 -13.82
C ARG A 24 12.51 13.16 -14.12
N THR A 25 11.36 12.48 -13.99
CA THR A 25 10.10 12.93 -14.59
C THR A 25 8.88 12.94 -13.68
N THR A 26 8.93 12.58 -12.39
CA THR A 26 7.68 12.51 -11.60
C THR A 26 7.46 13.76 -10.74
N CYS A 27 8.22 13.97 -9.67
CA CYS A 27 8.04 15.13 -8.79
C CYS A 27 8.29 16.47 -9.50
N SER A 28 9.40 16.56 -10.24
CA SER A 28 9.76 17.78 -10.97
C SER A 28 8.78 18.07 -12.09
N SER A 29 8.37 17.05 -12.87
CA SER A 29 7.35 17.21 -13.91
C SER A 29 6.02 17.64 -13.31
N PHE A 30 5.54 16.97 -12.25
CA PHE A 30 4.30 17.37 -11.57
C PHE A 30 4.35 18.84 -11.13
N LYS A 31 5.45 19.25 -10.50
CA LYS A 31 5.65 20.64 -10.08
C LYS A 31 5.71 21.61 -11.28
N GLN A 32 6.27 21.21 -12.41
CA GLN A 32 6.35 22.06 -13.60
C GLN A 32 5.02 22.16 -14.34
N SER A 33 4.26 21.06 -14.41
CA SER A 33 2.99 20.98 -15.13
C SER A 33 1.85 21.65 -14.38
N ILE A 34 1.87 21.66 -13.05
CA ILE A 34 0.77 22.16 -12.22
C ILE A 34 1.20 23.41 -11.43
N PRO A 35 0.47 24.54 -11.52
CA PRO A 35 0.75 25.73 -10.73
C PRO A 35 0.73 25.45 -9.22
N PRO A 36 1.60 26.08 -8.40
CA PRO A 36 1.67 25.82 -6.95
C PRO A 36 0.35 25.93 -6.19
N GLY A 37 -0.60 26.75 -6.67
CA GLY A 37 -1.92 26.94 -6.04
C GLY A 37 -2.91 25.81 -6.31
N ASP A 38 -2.65 24.98 -7.30
CA ASP A 38 -3.55 23.92 -7.75
C ASP A 38 -3.05 22.52 -7.40
N ARG A 39 -1.75 22.38 -7.06
CA ARG A 39 -1.16 21.12 -6.61
C ARG A 39 -1.87 20.58 -5.36
N LEU A 40 -2.20 19.30 -5.42
CA LEU A 40 -2.78 18.50 -4.36
C LEU A 40 -1.98 17.23 -4.20
N ILE A 41 -1.96 16.69 -2.98
CA ILE A 41 -1.37 15.39 -2.67
C ILE A 41 -2.41 14.55 -1.94
N ALA A 42 -2.58 13.30 -2.36
CA ALA A 42 -3.63 12.45 -1.83
C ALA A 42 -3.24 10.98 -1.86
N VAL A 43 -3.83 10.18 -0.98
CA VAL A 43 -3.47 8.77 -0.88
C VAL A 43 -4.23 7.90 -1.87
N ALA A 44 -3.54 6.86 -2.35
CA ALA A 44 -4.10 5.69 -3.01
C ALA A 44 -3.45 4.43 -2.42
N GLY A 45 -4.10 3.29 -2.56
CA GLY A 45 -3.63 2.04 -2.00
C GLY A 45 -4.75 1.02 -1.94
N LEU A 46 -4.43 -0.25 -2.19
CA LEU A 46 -5.38 -1.34 -2.02
C LEU A 46 -5.94 -1.39 -0.59
N PHE A 47 -7.04 -2.10 -0.36
CA PHE A 47 -7.58 -2.27 1.00
C PHE A 47 -6.48 -2.76 1.95
N ASN A 48 -6.50 -2.34 3.22
CA ASN A 48 -5.52 -2.75 4.25
C ASN A 48 -4.03 -2.42 4.00
N THR A 49 -3.67 -1.53 3.09
CA THR A 49 -2.26 -1.10 2.92
C THR A 49 -1.83 0.06 3.82
N GLY A 50 -2.72 0.64 4.64
CA GLY A 50 -2.38 1.75 5.52
C GLY A 50 -2.74 3.15 4.99
N THR A 51 -3.62 3.24 3.99
CA THR A 51 -4.07 4.53 3.42
C THR A 51 -4.60 5.53 4.45
N ASN A 52 -5.26 5.07 5.51
CA ASN A 52 -5.71 5.95 6.59
C ASN A 52 -4.57 6.51 7.45
N LEU A 53 -3.50 5.73 7.66
CA LEU A 53 -2.33 6.19 8.42
C LEU A 53 -1.64 7.32 7.64
N MET A 54 -1.30 7.06 6.37
CA MET A 54 -0.63 8.07 5.53
C MET A 54 -1.48 9.33 5.35
N MET A 55 -2.79 9.20 5.15
CA MET A 55 -3.68 10.36 5.01
C MET A 55 -3.72 11.22 6.29
N LYS A 56 -3.73 10.61 7.48
CA LYS A 56 -3.64 11.36 8.73
C LYS A 56 -2.30 12.09 8.87
N LEU A 57 -1.20 11.41 8.52
CA LEU A 57 0.14 11.99 8.58
C LEU A 57 0.29 13.16 7.59
N LEU A 58 -0.15 13.00 6.34
CA LEU A 58 -0.16 14.08 5.34
C LEU A 58 -1.02 15.27 5.78
N ASN A 59 -2.20 15.02 6.38
CA ASN A 59 -3.10 16.08 6.82
C ASN A 59 -2.55 16.94 7.96
N ARG A 60 -1.75 16.34 8.85
CA ARG A 60 -1.13 17.05 9.98
C ARG A 60 0.18 17.72 9.59
N ASN A 61 0.96 17.05 8.74
CA ASN A 61 2.37 17.39 8.58
C ASN A 61 2.74 17.94 7.21
N CYS A 62 1.89 17.84 6.18
CA CYS A 62 2.19 18.38 4.86
C CYS A 62 1.46 19.71 4.59
N VAL A 63 2.23 20.80 4.57
CA VAL A 63 1.73 22.15 4.31
C VAL A 63 1.79 22.45 2.81
N MET A 64 0.62 22.43 2.17
CA MET A 64 0.46 22.83 0.77
C MET A 64 0.16 24.33 0.66
N PRO A 65 0.62 25.05 -0.38
CA PRO A 65 0.57 26.52 -0.42
C PRO A 65 -0.82 27.16 -0.31
N LYS A 66 -1.87 26.54 -0.86
CA LYS A 66 -3.21 27.13 -0.95
C LYS A 66 -4.38 26.21 -0.62
N ARG A 67 -4.11 24.93 -0.35
CA ARG A 67 -5.17 23.91 -0.21
C ARG A 67 -4.85 22.97 0.94
N LYS A 68 -5.88 22.44 1.60
CA LYS A 68 -5.71 21.32 2.52
C LYS A 68 -5.50 20.03 1.73
N THR A 69 -4.79 19.10 2.32
CA THR A 69 -4.58 17.75 1.79
C THR A 69 -5.91 16.97 1.75
N PRO A 70 -6.36 16.54 0.57
CA PRO A 70 -7.60 15.77 0.44
C PRO A 70 -7.43 14.36 1.00
N PHE A 71 -8.55 13.78 1.43
CA PHE A 71 -8.59 12.45 2.03
C PHE A 71 -8.16 11.31 1.08
N GLN A 72 -8.37 11.47 -0.22
CA GLN A 72 -8.10 10.45 -1.24
C GLN A 72 -7.94 11.08 -2.62
N VAL A 73 -7.33 10.33 -3.54
CA VAL A 73 -7.34 10.65 -4.97
C VAL A 73 -8.78 10.76 -5.51
N PRO A 74 -9.03 11.56 -6.57
CA PRO A 74 -10.40 11.86 -7.02
C PRO A 74 -11.22 10.65 -7.41
N TRP A 75 -10.60 9.61 -7.96
CA TRP A 75 -11.29 8.40 -8.38
C TRP A 75 -11.48 7.39 -7.25
N GLY A 76 -11.11 7.70 -6.01
CA GLY A 76 -11.24 6.83 -4.84
C GLY A 76 -9.96 6.07 -4.53
N LYS A 77 -9.51 6.10 -3.26
CA LYS A 77 -8.17 5.61 -2.88
C LYS A 77 -7.94 4.11 -3.09
N HIS A 78 -8.99 3.30 -3.08
CA HIS A 78 -8.87 1.84 -3.23
C HIS A 78 -9.05 1.36 -4.67
N ASN A 79 -9.51 2.25 -5.55
CA ASN A 79 -9.84 1.88 -6.91
C ASN A 79 -8.58 1.70 -7.76
N PRO A 80 -8.62 0.81 -8.76
CA PRO A 80 -7.47 0.63 -9.64
C PRO A 80 -7.19 1.90 -10.45
N VAL A 81 -5.98 1.98 -11.00
CA VAL A 81 -5.47 3.21 -11.60
C VAL A 81 -6.21 3.60 -12.88
N ASP A 82 -6.78 2.63 -13.60
CA ASP A 82 -7.59 2.80 -14.81
C ASP A 82 -8.91 3.57 -14.55
N PHE A 83 -9.30 3.76 -13.28
CA PHE A 83 -10.49 4.57 -12.95
C PHE A 83 -10.20 6.07 -12.96
N ARG A 84 -8.93 6.47 -13.08
CA ARG A 84 -8.52 7.87 -13.15
C ARG A 84 -9.11 8.52 -14.40
N GLY A 85 -10.05 9.44 -14.20
CA GLY A 85 -10.74 10.16 -15.28
C GLY A 85 -12.09 9.56 -15.65
N GLU A 86 -12.29 8.26 -15.38
CA GLU A 86 -13.54 7.54 -15.65
C GLU A 86 -14.50 7.58 -14.46
N HIS A 87 -13.98 7.62 -13.23
CA HIS A 87 -14.76 7.65 -12.02
C HIS A 87 -14.32 8.78 -11.06
N PHE A 88 -15.30 9.36 -10.36
CA PHE A 88 -15.07 10.37 -9.35
C PHE A 88 -15.81 10.02 -8.06
N ALA A 89 -15.06 9.87 -6.97
CA ALA A 89 -15.59 9.80 -5.64
C ALA A 89 -16.46 11.03 -5.36
N LYS A 90 -17.57 10.84 -4.62
CA LYS A 90 -18.56 11.90 -4.35
C LYS A 90 -17.94 13.19 -3.80
N SER A 91 -16.93 13.06 -2.92
CA SER A 91 -16.19 14.19 -2.32
C SER A 91 -15.29 14.96 -3.27
N SER A 92 -15.06 14.43 -4.47
CA SER A 92 -14.06 14.90 -5.42
C SER A 92 -14.65 15.27 -6.78
N LYS A 93 -15.99 15.34 -6.89
CA LYS A 93 -16.65 15.81 -8.11
C LYS A 93 -16.20 17.23 -8.46
N GLY A 94 -15.83 17.44 -9.72
CA GLY A 94 -15.32 18.72 -10.24
C GLY A 94 -13.85 19.00 -9.94
N GLN A 95 -13.13 18.10 -9.27
CA GLN A 95 -11.67 18.19 -9.13
C GLN A 95 -11.00 17.68 -10.40
N VAL A 96 -9.87 18.30 -10.78
CA VAL A 96 -9.07 17.92 -11.95
C VAL A 96 -8.07 16.83 -11.53
N PRO A 97 -8.13 15.59 -12.05
CA PRO A 97 -7.23 14.51 -11.66
C PRO A 97 -5.74 14.82 -11.81
N GLU A 98 -5.36 15.65 -12.79
CA GLU A 98 -3.99 16.07 -13.09
C GLU A 98 -3.38 16.92 -11.98
N ASN A 99 -4.22 17.58 -11.17
CA ASN A 99 -3.77 18.40 -10.06
C ASN A 99 -3.31 17.59 -8.85
N PHE A 100 -3.48 16.26 -8.86
CA PHE A 100 -3.15 15.39 -7.75
C PHE A 100 -1.85 14.66 -8.02
N LEU A 101 -0.94 14.67 -7.03
CA LEU A 101 0.12 13.69 -6.90
C LEU A 101 -0.38 12.56 -5.98
N PRO A 102 -0.62 11.36 -6.51
CA PRO A 102 -0.96 10.22 -5.66
C PRO A 102 0.24 9.76 -4.85
N VAL A 103 0.00 9.52 -3.57
CA VAL A 103 0.88 8.74 -2.70
C VAL A 103 0.28 7.34 -2.62
N VAL A 104 0.83 6.45 -3.43
CA VAL A 104 0.40 5.06 -3.56
C VAL A 104 1.08 4.26 -2.47
N ILE A 105 0.32 3.50 -1.68
CA ILE A 105 0.87 2.67 -0.61
C ILE A 105 0.80 1.21 -1.01
N ILE A 106 1.98 0.60 -1.09
CA ILE A 106 2.14 -0.85 -1.18
C ILE A 106 2.50 -1.40 0.20
N LYS A 107 2.11 -2.63 0.45
CA LYS A 107 2.42 -3.35 1.68
C LYS A 107 2.92 -4.74 1.32
N ASP A 108 3.83 -5.28 2.12
CA ASP A 108 4.28 -6.65 1.97
C ASP A 108 3.10 -7.62 1.76
N VAL A 109 3.16 -8.42 0.69
CA VAL A 109 2.05 -9.29 0.25
C VAL A 109 1.62 -10.26 1.36
N VAL A 110 2.57 -10.80 2.14
CA VAL A 110 2.30 -11.78 3.19
C VAL A 110 1.50 -11.12 4.33
N THR A 111 1.98 -9.99 4.84
CA THR A 111 1.27 -9.26 5.90
C THR A 111 -0.02 -8.60 5.40
N TRP A 112 -0.09 -8.25 4.11
CA TRP A 112 -1.29 -7.74 3.47
C TRP A 112 -2.39 -8.80 3.37
N VAL A 113 -2.09 -10.01 2.89
CA VAL A 113 -3.05 -11.13 2.85
C VAL A 113 -3.57 -11.43 4.26
N ASN A 114 -2.69 -11.49 5.26
CA ASN A 114 -3.07 -11.66 6.67
C ASN A 114 -4.02 -10.54 7.16
N SER A 115 -3.90 -9.33 6.61
CA SER A 115 -4.80 -8.21 6.94
C SER A 115 -6.16 -8.35 6.25
N MET A 116 -6.18 -8.81 4.99
CA MET A 116 -7.41 -9.12 4.24
C MET A 116 -8.21 -10.25 4.89
N CYS A 117 -7.53 -11.25 5.45
CA CYS A 117 -8.15 -12.29 6.27
C CYS A 117 -9.00 -11.71 7.41
N LYS A 118 -8.43 -10.75 8.13
CA LYS A 118 -9.09 -10.10 9.27
C LYS A 118 -10.24 -9.19 8.84
N ASN A 119 -10.05 -8.41 7.77
CA ASN A 119 -11.04 -7.46 7.28
C ASN A 119 -11.07 -7.49 5.74
N PRO A 120 -12.01 -8.24 5.11
CA PRO A 120 -12.09 -8.36 3.64
C PRO A 120 -12.45 -7.07 2.91
N TYR A 121 -13.18 -6.16 3.57
CA TYR A 121 -13.88 -5.06 2.91
C TYR A 121 -14.77 -5.59 1.78
N ALA A 122 -14.53 -5.14 0.54
CA ALA A 122 -15.29 -5.50 -0.64
C ALA A 122 -14.74 -6.73 -1.39
N ALA A 123 -13.76 -7.44 -0.80
CA ALA A 123 -13.21 -8.66 -1.36
C ALA A 123 -13.97 -9.89 -0.84
N HIS A 124 -14.36 -10.77 -1.77
CA HIS A 124 -15.19 -11.95 -1.52
C HIS A 124 -14.47 -13.21 -2.05
N TRP A 125 -14.27 -14.19 -1.18
CA TRP A 125 -13.70 -15.49 -1.54
C TRP A 125 -14.20 -16.57 -0.59
N ALA A 126 -14.03 -17.84 -1.00
CA ALA A 126 -14.38 -18.98 -0.16
C ALA A 126 -13.44 -19.06 1.06
N ARG A 127 -14.01 -18.92 2.27
CA ARG A 127 -13.27 -18.96 3.55
C ARG A 127 -13.65 -20.20 4.36
N LYS A 128 -13.46 -21.39 3.78
CA LYS A 128 -13.94 -22.64 4.38
C LYS A 128 -13.16 -23.00 5.66
N TYR A 129 -11.87 -22.63 5.76
CA TYR A 129 -11.01 -22.90 6.93
C TYR A 129 -10.22 -21.67 7.42
N LYS A 130 -9.01 -21.90 7.95
CA LYS A 130 -8.08 -20.90 8.52
C LYS A 130 -7.39 -20.12 7.40
N CYS A 131 -7.69 -18.83 7.31
CA CYS A 131 -7.04 -17.89 6.39
C CYS A 131 -5.52 -17.79 6.69
N PRO A 132 -4.62 -17.71 5.68
CA PRO A 132 -4.85 -17.25 4.30
C PRO A 132 -5.56 -18.24 3.38
N GLN A 133 -5.29 -19.55 3.49
CA GLN A 133 -5.84 -20.62 2.65
C GLN A 133 -5.96 -20.20 1.18
N LEU A 134 -4.81 -19.92 0.55
CA LEU A 134 -4.75 -19.52 -0.86
C LEU A 134 -5.08 -20.69 -1.80
N MET A 135 -4.86 -21.91 -1.31
CA MET A 135 -5.09 -23.15 -2.05
C MET A 135 -6.22 -23.99 -1.44
N LYS A 136 -7.05 -24.61 -2.28
CA LYS A 136 -8.03 -25.63 -1.90
C LYS A 136 -7.34 -26.96 -1.55
N GLU A 137 -8.11 -27.93 -1.07
CA GLU A 137 -7.60 -29.28 -0.74
C GLU A 137 -7.03 -30.02 -1.96
N ASP A 138 -7.57 -29.75 -3.15
CA ASP A 138 -7.09 -30.29 -4.43
C ASP A 138 -5.90 -29.49 -5.03
N LEU A 139 -5.32 -28.58 -4.24
CA LEU A 139 -4.25 -27.68 -4.66
C LEU A 139 -4.63 -26.76 -5.83
N SER A 140 -5.92 -26.50 -6.07
CA SER A 140 -6.35 -25.42 -6.95
C SER A 140 -6.39 -24.08 -6.21
N PRO A 141 -6.11 -22.94 -6.87
CA PRO A 141 -6.23 -21.63 -6.25
C PRO A 141 -7.65 -21.31 -5.76
N VAL A 142 -7.74 -20.48 -4.72
CA VAL A 142 -9.00 -19.91 -4.23
C VAL A 142 -9.23 -18.55 -4.91
N PRO A 143 -10.17 -18.45 -5.86
CA PRO A 143 -10.41 -17.20 -6.58
C PRO A 143 -11.02 -16.15 -5.64
N VAL A 144 -10.78 -14.88 -5.98
CA VAL A 144 -11.35 -13.73 -5.25
C VAL A 144 -12.02 -12.76 -6.21
N GLU A 145 -13.20 -12.30 -5.83
CA GLU A 145 -13.89 -11.16 -6.45
C GLU A 145 -13.65 -9.93 -5.58
N ILE A 146 -13.27 -8.79 -6.17
CA ILE A 146 -13.20 -7.50 -5.47
C ILE A 146 -14.15 -6.51 -6.14
N LYS A 147 -15.07 -5.96 -5.34
CA LYS A 147 -16.03 -4.94 -5.77
C LYS A 147 -15.50 -3.56 -5.44
N PHE A 148 -14.72 -2.97 -6.35
CA PHE A 148 -14.20 -1.61 -6.15
C PHE A 148 -15.31 -0.56 -6.21
N GLN A 149 -16.39 -0.85 -6.94
CA GLN A 149 -17.61 -0.05 -7.02
C GLN A 149 -18.85 -0.91 -6.87
N GLU A 150 -19.99 -0.26 -6.63
CA GLU A 150 -21.28 -0.95 -6.59
C GLU A 150 -21.64 -1.48 -7.99
N GLU A 151 -21.37 -0.70 -9.03
CA GLU A 151 -21.63 -1.08 -10.41
C GLU A 151 -20.69 -2.19 -10.92
N GLU A 152 -21.23 -3.09 -11.76
CA GLU A 152 -20.52 -4.27 -12.26
C GLU A 152 -19.21 -3.96 -13.00
N TRP A 153 -19.13 -2.83 -13.70
CA TRP A 153 -17.90 -2.43 -14.40
C TRP A 153 -16.71 -2.22 -13.45
N GLY A 154 -16.98 -1.98 -12.16
CA GLY A 154 -15.97 -1.85 -11.12
C GLY A 154 -15.64 -3.14 -10.38
N HIS A 155 -16.23 -4.28 -10.75
CA HIS A 155 -15.90 -5.58 -10.17
C HIS A 155 -14.68 -6.16 -10.89
N ARG A 156 -13.85 -6.90 -10.16
CA ARG A 156 -12.67 -7.59 -10.70
C ARG A 156 -12.60 -8.99 -10.11
N ASN A 157 -12.39 -10.00 -10.96
CA ASN A 157 -12.19 -11.38 -10.56
C ASN A 157 -10.72 -11.75 -10.76
N TYR A 158 -10.15 -12.45 -9.78
CA TYR A 158 -8.76 -12.91 -9.79
C TYR A 158 -8.75 -14.41 -9.52
N GLU A 159 -8.41 -15.20 -10.53
CA GLU A 159 -8.45 -16.66 -10.49
C GLU A 159 -7.42 -17.24 -9.52
N ASN A 160 -6.24 -16.60 -9.44
CA ASN A 160 -5.17 -16.93 -8.52
C ASN A 160 -5.32 -16.21 -7.16
N GLY A 161 -6.51 -15.70 -6.87
CA GLY A 161 -6.90 -15.24 -5.54
C GLY A 161 -6.26 -13.92 -5.13
N LEU A 162 -6.07 -13.77 -3.81
CA LEU A 162 -5.58 -12.53 -3.21
C LEU A 162 -4.18 -12.12 -3.70
N VAL A 163 -3.31 -13.08 -4.01
CA VAL A 163 -1.94 -12.79 -4.46
C VAL A 163 -1.95 -12.10 -5.81
N GLU A 164 -2.74 -12.62 -6.76
CA GLU A 164 -2.93 -11.97 -8.07
C GLU A 164 -3.59 -10.60 -7.91
N ALA A 165 -4.61 -10.47 -7.06
CA ALA A 165 -5.24 -9.17 -6.80
C ALA A 165 -4.23 -8.13 -6.28
N TRP A 166 -3.31 -8.54 -5.40
CA TRP A 166 -2.22 -7.68 -4.92
C TRP A 166 -1.25 -7.32 -6.05
N SER A 167 -0.79 -8.31 -6.81
CA SER A 167 0.18 -8.11 -7.89
C SER A 167 -0.38 -7.23 -8.99
N THR A 168 -1.55 -7.56 -9.56
CA THR A 168 -2.19 -6.79 -10.63
C THR A 168 -2.40 -5.34 -10.22
N TRP A 169 -3.01 -5.09 -9.05
CA TRP A 169 -3.32 -3.73 -8.61
C TRP A 169 -2.06 -2.86 -8.45
N ASN A 170 -0.99 -3.41 -7.88
CA ASN A 170 0.25 -2.67 -7.68
C ASN A 170 1.05 -2.50 -8.98
N SER A 171 1.12 -3.52 -9.84
CA SER A 171 1.83 -3.44 -11.11
C SER A 171 1.13 -2.52 -12.12
N ASP A 172 -0.19 -2.35 -12.02
CA ASP A 172 -0.89 -1.31 -12.79
C ASP A 172 -0.40 0.10 -12.44
N TRP A 173 -0.11 0.36 -11.16
CA TRP A 173 0.48 1.62 -10.75
C TRP A 173 1.91 1.79 -11.26
N THR A 174 2.75 0.75 -11.22
CA THR A 174 4.13 0.84 -11.74
C THR A 174 4.17 1.21 -13.24
N ARG A 175 3.14 0.81 -13.99
CA ARG A 175 2.97 1.14 -15.41
C ARG A 175 2.28 2.49 -15.68
N ALA A 176 1.78 3.19 -14.66
CA ALA A 176 1.09 4.45 -14.85
C ALA A 176 2.04 5.53 -15.41
N THR A 177 1.54 6.28 -16.39
CA THR A 177 2.35 7.25 -17.17
C THR A 177 2.25 8.69 -16.66
N PHE A 178 1.53 8.90 -15.56
CA PHE A 178 1.41 10.20 -14.89
C PHE A 178 2.18 10.22 -13.57
N PRO A 179 2.50 11.40 -13.01
CA PRO A 179 3.28 11.48 -11.78
C PRO A 179 2.57 10.87 -10.55
N TYR A 180 3.28 10.03 -9.81
CA TYR A 180 2.91 9.53 -8.48
C TYR A 180 4.18 9.22 -7.68
N VAL A 181 4.02 8.97 -6.38
CA VAL A 181 5.05 8.34 -5.54
C VAL A 181 4.48 7.10 -4.90
N MET A 182 5.23 6.00 -4.93
CA MET A 182 4.81 4.74 -4.31
C MET A 182 5.73 4.40 -3.15
N VAL A 183 5.14 4.17 -1.98
CA VAL A 183 5.84 3.99 -0.71
C VAL A 183 5.40 2.71 -0.02
N ARG A 184 6.32 2.07 0.72
CA ARG A 184 6.00 0.90 1.54
C ARG A 184 5.23 1.32 2.78
N PHE A 185 4.28 0.51 3.20
CA PHE A 185 3.59 0.67 4.47
C PHE A 185 4.57 0.61 5.64
N GLU A 186 5.58 -0.25 5.51
CA GLU A 186 6.64 -0.46 6.49
C GLU A 186 7.49 0.82 6.67
N ASP A 187 7.80 1.54 5.59
CA ASP A 187 8.49 2.84 5.69
C ASP A 187 7.66 3.87 6.44
N ILE A 188 6.34 3.88 6.21
CA ILE A 188 5.43 4.74 6.97
C ILE A 188 5.45 4.35 8.45
N LEU A 189 5.58 3.07 8.81
CA LEU A 189 5.61 2.66 10.22
C LEU A 189 6.91 3.09 10.91
N TYR A 190 8.06 2.84 10.29
CA TYR A 190 9.37 3.01 10.93
C TYR A 190 9.97 4.41 10.73
N ASN A 191 9.58 5.12 9.67
CA ASN A 191 10.20 6.37 9.22
C ASN A 191 9.14 7.43 8.86
N GLN A 192 8.07 7.57 9.67
CA GLN A 192 6.93 8.47 9.43
C GLN A 192 7.33 9.86 8.92
N GLU A 193 8.26 10.52 9.62
CA GLU A 193 8.66 11.89 9.31
C GLU A 193 9.30 12.01 7.93
N GLU A 194 10.30 11.19 7.64
CA GLU A 194 11.04 11.24 6.39
C GLU A 194 10.17 10.77 5.20
N THR A 195 9.36 9.71 5.37
CA THR A 195 8.43 9.26 4.32
C THR A 195 7.42 10.34 3.95
N VAL A 196 6.87 11.04 4.95
CA VAL A 196 5.92 12.14 4.73
C VAL A 196 6.60 13.35 4.11
N LYS A 197 7.81 13.69 4.56
CA LYS A 197 8.60 14.78 3.99
C LYS A 197 8.87 14.56 2.51
N LEU A 198 9.38 13.40 2.12
CA LEU A 198 9.69 13.07 0.73
C LEU A 198 8.45 13.16 -0.16
N ALA A 199 7.31 12.59 0.28
CA ALA A 199 6.05 12.70 -0.45
C ALA A 199 5.54 14.15 -0.55
N CYS A 200 5.61 14.91 0.56
CA CYS A 200 5.13 16.28 0.62
C CYS A 200 5.94 17.24 -0.27
N GLU A 201 7.27 17.16 -0.21
CA GLU A 201 8.18 17.96 -1.03
C GLU A 201 8.09 17.60 -2.52
N CYS A 202 7.79 16.33 -2.83
CA CYS A 202 7.50 15.89 -4.19
C CYS A 202 6.29 16.63 -4.78
N ALA A 203 5.21 16.79 -4.00
CA ALA A 203 4.02 17.55 -4.38
C ALA A 203 4.24 19.08 -4.40
N GLY A 204 5.41 19.55 -3.93
CA GLY A 204 5.72 20.97 -3.79
C GLY A 204 5.14 21.62 -2.53
N GLY A 205 4.76 20.81 -1.55
CA GLY A 205 4.48 21.26 -0.18
C GLY A 205 5.76 21.41 0.64
N LYS A 206 5.58 21.73 1.91
CA LYS A 206 6.65 21.75 2.93
C LYS A 206 6.21 20.95 4.15
N LEU A 207 7.14 20.27 4.77
CA LEU A 207 6.88 19.64 6.07
C LEU A 207 6.57 20.72 7.11
N ALA A 208 5.63 20.44 8.02
CA ALA A 208 5.37 21.27 9.18
C ALA A 208 6.64 21.41 10.05
N GLU A 209 6.82 22.55 10.70
CA GLU A 209 7.98 22.82 11.55
C GLU A 209 8.12 21.81 12.71
N LYS A 210 6.98 21.33 13.22
CA LYS A 210 6.91 20.27 14.21
C LYS A 210 6.12 19.10 13.62
N PHE A 211 6.78 17.96 13.50
CA PHE A 211 6.13 16.73 13.04
C PHE A 211 5.25 16.12 14.14
N GLU A 212 3.99 15.86 13.80
CA GLU A 212 3.02 15.13 14.62
C GLU A 212 2.99 13.66 14.21
N TYR A 213 3.61 12.82 15.03
CA TYR A 213 3.57 11.37 14.90
C TYR A 213 2.17 10.81 15.12
N GLN A 214 1.86 9.68 14.48
CA GLN A 214 0.64 8.92 14.71
C GLN A 214 0.91 7.73 15.64
N ASP A 215 0.80 7.97 16.95
CA ASP A 215 1.02 6.94 17.97
C ASP A 215 -0.25 6.13 18.28
N ASP A 216 -1.42 6.77 18.18
CA ASP A 216 -2.71 6.13 18.39
C ASP A 216 -3.15 5.27 17.19
N PRO A 217 -4.11 4.35 17.36
CA PRO A 217 -4.71 3.63 16.25
C PRO A 217 -5.21 4.55 15.13
N ALA A 218 -4.78 4.30 13.89
CA ALA A 218 -5.19 5.11 12.74
C ALA A 218 -6.69 4.97 12.41
N LYS A 219 -7.37 3.92 12.89
CA LYS A 219 -8.82 3.71 12.76
C LYS A 219 -9.47 3.69 14.15
N GLN A 220 -10.62 4.36 14.30
CA GLN A 220 -11.38 4.37 15.55
C GLN A 220 -12.24 3.10 15.76
N HIS A 221 -12.40 2.29 14.71
CA HIS A 221 -13.13 1.02 14.77
C HIS A 221 -12.20 -0.08 14.23
N GLY A 222 -11.84 -1.04 15.08
CA GLY A 222 -10.97 -2.18 14.75
C GLY A 222 -9.59 -2.10 15.39
N GLY A 223 -9.48 -2.67 16.60
CA GLY A 223 -8.21 -2.90 17.32
C GLY A 223 -7.75 -1.76 18.22
N LYS A 224 -7.31 -2.11 19.44
CA LYS A 224 -6.65 -1.19 20.40
C LYS A 224 -5.13 -1.07 20.14
N GLU A 225 -4.61 -1.67 19.06
CA GLU A 225 -3.18 -1.75 18.78
C GLU A 225 -2.64 -0.35 18.45
N GLY A 226 -1.88 0.22 19.36
CA GLY A 226 -1.14 1.47 19.14
C GLY A 226 0.09 1.24 18.25
N ALA A 227 0.79 2.33 17.91
CA ALA A 227 1.99 2.27 17.05
C ALA A 227 3.03 1.27 17.56
N ILE A 228 3.25 1.17 18.87
CA ILE A 228 4.20 0.23 19.48
C ILE A 228 3.83 -1.24 19.22
N ASP A 229 2.55 -1.59 19.35
CA ASP A 229 2.10 -2.97 19.09
C ASP A 229 2.27 -3.35 17.63
N VAL A 230 1.98 -2.40 16.74
CA VAL A 230 2.20 -2.54 15.30
C VAL A 230 3.70 -2.72 15.03
N LEU A 231 4.56 -1.84 15.53
CA LEU A 231 6.02 -1.94 15.36
C LEU A 231 6.55 -3.29 15.85
N ARG A 232 6.14 -3.76 17.03
CA ARG A 232 6.54 -5.08 17.54
C ARG A 232 6.09 -6.22 16.62
N LYS A 233 4.88 -6.13 16.09
CA LYS A 233 4.32 -7.15 15.21
C LYS A 233 5.02 -7.20 13.84
N TYR A 234 5.35 -6.06 13.26
CA TYR A 234 6.03 -5.99 11.96
C TYR A 234 7.57 -6.10 12.08
N GLY A 235 8.11 -5.91 13.29
CA GLY A 235 9.55 -5.97 13.55
C GLY A 235 10.08 -7.37 13.83
N ASP A 236 9.19 -8.35 14.01
CA ASP A 236 9.54 -9.74 14.22
C ASP A 236 9.21 -10.57 12.98
N GLU A 237 10.24 -10.91 12.22
CA GLU A 237 10.14 -11.70 10.98
C GLU A 237 9.48 -13.06 11.21
N SER A 238 9.65 -13.66 12.39
CA SER A 238 9.00 -14.94 12.71
C SER A 238 7.47 -14.84 12.76
N ASN A 239 6.93 -13.63 13.00
CA ASN A 239 5.49 -13.39 12.96
C ASN A 239 4.96 -13.16 11.54
N ARG A 240 5.81 -12.84 10.56
CA ARG A 240 5.39 -12.52 9.19
C ARG A 240 4.63 -13.67 8.54
N PHE A 241 5.18 -14.88 8.65
CA PHE A 241 4.64 -16.10 8.04
C PHE A 241 3.79 -16.93 9.03
N LYS A 242 3.56 -16.44 10.24
CA LYS A 242 2.82 -17.17 11.27
C LYS A 242 1.41 -17.54 10.80
N GLY A 243 1.14 -18.84 10.72
CA GLY A 243 -0.17 -19.38 10.34
C GLY A 243 -0.34 -19.66 8.85
N TRP A 244 0.68 -19.44 8.03
CA TRP A 244 0.72 -19.88 6.64
C TRP A 244 1.01 -21.38 6.55
N ARG A 245 0.41 -22.05 5.57
CA ARG A 245 0.77 -23.44 5.22
C ARG A 245 1.90 -23.44 4.20
N GLU A 246 2.64 -24.54 4.13
CA GLU A 246 3.74 -24.69 3.16
C GLU A 246 3.24 -24.58 1.73
N GLU A 247 2.08 -25.16 1.41
CA GLU A 247 1.51 -25.11 0.06
C GLU A 247 1.03 -23.70 -0.32
N ASP A 248 0.59 -22.90 0.66
CA ASP A 248 0.22 -21.49 0.40
C ASP A 248 1.47 -20.64 0.12
N LEU A 249 2.60 -20.94 0.78
CA LEU A 249 3.85 -20.21 0.56
C LEU A 249 4.53 -20.63 -0.75
N ASP A 250 4.50 -21.91 -1.11
CA ASP A 250 4.94 -22.40 -2.42
C ASP A 250 4.07 -21.83 -3.55
N PHE A 251 2.75 -21.74 -3.36
CA PHE A 251 1.88 -21.08 -4.31
C PHE A 251 2.22 -19.59 -4.44
N LEU A 252 2.42 -18.90 -3.32
CA LEU A 252 2.80 -17.49 -3.29
C LEU A 252 4.07 -17.24 -4.11
N SER A 253 5.12 -18.07 -3.96
CA SER A 253 6.38 -17.89 -4.67
C SER A 253 6.28 -18.04 -6.18
N ARG A 254 5.29 -18.79 -6.67
CA ARG A 254 5.05 -19.00 -8.10
C ARG A 254 4.17 -17.94 -8.76
N VAL A 255 3.34 -17.25 -7.97
CA VAL A 255 2.29 -16.37 -8.49
C VAL A 255 2.56 -14.89 -8.21
N VAL A 256 3.27 -14.57 -7.14
CA VAL A 256 3.59 -13.18 -6.83
C VAL A 256 4.45 -12.57 -7.92
N ASP A 257 4.13 -11.33 -8.29
CA ASP A 257 4.93 -10.51 -9.20
C ASP A 257 6.33 -10.25 -8.61
N GLU A 258 7.33 -10.92 -9.19
CA GLU A 258 8.72 -10.87 -8.74
C GLU A 258 9.32 -9.46 -8.91
N ASP A 259 8.94 -8.72 -9.95
CA ASP A 259 9.42 -7.36 -10.18
C ASP A 259 8.97 -6.44 -9.04
N LEU A 260 7.73 -6.56 -8.57
CA LEU A 260 7.27 -5.82 -7.38
C LEU A 260 8.03 -6.22 -6.12
N MET A 261 8.24 -7.53 -5.91
CA MET A 261 8.96 -8.02 -4.73
C MET A 261 10.40 -7.46 -4.71
N ASN A 262 11.08 -7.49 -5.84
CA ASN A 262 12.43 -6.93 -6.00
C ASN A 262 12.43 -5.40 -5.87
N MET A 263 11.51 -4.71 -6.55
CA MET A 263 11.40 -3.25 -6.55
C MET A 263 11.20 -2.66 -5.15
N PHE A 264 10.46 -3.37 -4.28
CA PHE A 264 10.17 -2.93 -2.91
C PHE A 264 10.95 -3.70 -1.83
N GLU A 265 11.93 -4.49 -2.24
CA GLU A 265 12.83 -5.28 -1.37
C GLU A 265 12.08 -6.26 -0.45
N TYR A 266 10.89 -6.73 -0.86
CA TYR A 266 10.18 -7.76 -0.13
C TYR A 266 10.80 -9.13 -0.43
N ARG A 267 11.05 -9.92 0.61
CA ARG A 267 11.64 -11.26 0.47
C ARG A 267 10.65 -12.36 0.80
N LEU A 268 10.66 -13.44 0.04
CA LEU A 268 9.96 -14.66 0.43
C LEU A 268 10.81 -15.46 1.45
N PRO A 269 10.24 -16.46 2.16
CA PRO A 269 11.00 -17.31 3.05
C PRO A 269 12.22 -17.95 2.34
N PRO A 270 13.40 -18.00 2.97
CA PRO A 270 14.59 -18.60 2.36
C PRO A 270 14.40 -20.06 1.93
N GLN A 271 13.48 -20.79 2.55
CA GLN A 271 13.21 -22.20 2.23
C GLN A 271 12.49 -22.40 0.89
N LEU A 272 12.09 -21.32 0.21
CA LEU A 272 11.31 -21.38 -1.04
C LEU A 272 12.04 -20.78 -2.23
N THR A 273 13.25 -20.27 -2.03
CA THR A 273 14.15 -19.83 -3.09
C THR A 273 15.03 -21.02 -3.47
N ASN A 274 14.73 -21.68 -4.60
CA ASN A 274 15.61 -22.69 -5.21
C ASN A 274 16.82 -22.03 -5.88
#